data_AF-A0A9R1NTL9-F1
#
_entry.id   AF-A0A9R1NTL9-F1
#
_cell.length_a   1.000
_cell.length_b   1.000
_cell.length_c   1.000
_cell.angle_alpha   90.00
_cell.angle_beta   90.00
_cell.angle_gamma   90.00
#
_symmetry.space_group_name_H-M   'P 1'
#
loop_
_entity.id
_entity.type
_entity.pdbx_description
1 polymer ?
#
loop_
_entity_poly.entity_id
_entity_poly.type
_entity_poly.pdbx_seq_one_letter_code
_entity_poly.pdbx_strand_id
1 'polypeptide(L)'
;MGPAGRLSVAAALLSCLCLHGLLGNSGQAFAQGPPVLHRIDHAEEDDDSGGLMPELSPTGSPQPFVPFLAPAPLAPFYNNSTPKLSGLNSLNFTAINGLMTTTAVDCFASFAPFLANVICCPQLQATLTILIGQSSKQTGSLALDPTLANYCLSDVQQLLMSQGASDDLHSICSVHLSNATEGSCPVSTVDVFESVVDSSKLLEACRKVDPVNECCSQTCQSAISDAARKISSKDAALTSDTASPKVNSCRNVVLRWLSSRLEPSSATKMLRQISNCNVNGGTSYC
;
A
#
# COMPACT_ATOMS: atom_id res chain seq x y z
N MET A 1 -8.89 -60.76 -42.38
CA MET A 1 -9.82 -61.65 -41.65
C MET A 1 -9.77 -61.28 -40.17
N GLY A 2 -10.90 -61.30 -39.45
CA GLY A 2 -10.94 -61.25 -37.97
C GLY A 2 -11.01 -62.67 -37.37
N PRO A 3 -11.64 -62.89 -36.19
CA PRO A 3 -12.18 -61.93 -35.21
C PRO A 3 -11.93 -62.37 -33.72
N ALA A 4 -12.80 -61.90 -32.79
CA ALA A 4 -12.97 -62.29 -31.38
C ALA A 4 -11.94 -61.74 -30.35
N GLY A 5 -12.28 -61.47 -29.07
CA GLY A 5 -13.55 -61.69 -28.34
C GLY A 5 -13.85 -60.59 -27.28
N ARG A 6 -14.94 -60.73 -26.51
CA ARG A 6 -15.57 -59.68 -25.66
C ARG A 6 -15.43 -59.91 -24.13
N LEU A 7 -15.91 -58.92 -23.33
CA LEU A 7 -16.15 -58.91 -21.85
C LEU A 7 -14.84 -58.87 -21.01
N SER A 8 -14.68 -58.22 -19.85
CA SER A 8 -15.51 -57.46 -18.88
C SER A 8 -14.53 -56.77 -17.86
N VAL A 9 -14.84 -55.84 -16.93
CA VAL A 9 -16.04 -55.07 -16.48
C VAL A 9 -15.58 -53.83 -15.65
N ALA A 10 -16.47 -52.84 -15.43
CA ALA A 10 -16.36 -51.69 -14.49
C ALA A 10 -15.28 -50.60 -14.76
N ALA A 11 -15.45 -49.32 -14.40
CA ALA A 11 -16.52 -48.67 -13.62
C ALA A 11 -16.95 -47.27 -14.17
N ALA A 12 -18.26 -47.00 -14.02
CA ALA A 12 -18.95 -45.71 -13.90
C ALA A 12 -18.36 -44.42 -14.51
N LEU A 13 -19.02 -43.95 -15.58
CA LEU A 13 -19.21 -42.53 -15.89
C LEU A 13 -19.98 -41.83 -14.75
N LEU A 14 -19.75 -40.52 -14.56
CA LEU A 14 -20.83 -39.51 -14.52
C LEU A 14 -20.28 -38.08 -14.56
N SER A 15 -20.33 -37.47 -15.75
CA SER A 15 -20.31 -36.01 -15.91
C SER A 15 -21.71 -35.42 -15.69
N CYS A 16 -21.79 -34.09 -15.61
CA CYS A 16 -22.99 -33.26 -15.55
C CYS A 16 -23.80 -33.31 -14.25
N LEU A 17 -23.63 -32.29 -13.41
CA LEU A 17 -24.69 -31.70 -12.59
C LEU A 17 -24.34 -30.23 -12.27
N CYS A 18 -24.49 -29.36 -13.27
CA CYS A 18 -24.43 -27.90 -13.11
C CYS A 18 -25.56 -27.27 -13.92
N LEU A 19 -26.80 -27.49 -13.47
CA LEU A 19 -27.93 -26.54 -13.57
C LEU A 19 -29.17 -27.19 -12.92
N HIS A 20 -29.57 -26.66 -11.76
CA HIS A 20 -30.97 -26.47 -11.36
C HIS A 20 -30.98 -25.53 -10.16
N GLY A 21 -31.52 -24.33 -10.35
CA GLY A 21 -31.94 -23.48 -9.23
C GLY A 21 -33.36 -23.83 -8.78
N LEU A 22 -33.88 -23.04 -7.85
CA LEU A 22 -35.27 -23.05 -7.35
C LEU A 22 -35.64 -24.21 -6.42
N LEU A 23 -35.38 -24.06 -5.11
CA LEU A 23 -36.45 -23.76 -4.13
C LEU A 23 -35.90 -23.38 -2.74
N GLY A 24 -36.41 -22.25 -2.21
CA GLY A 24 -36.56 -21.87 -0.79
C GLY A 24 -35.50 -22.25 0.26
N ASN A 25 -34.80 -21.23 0.80
CA ASN A 25 -35.21 -20.70 2.11
C ASN A 25 -34.77 -19.23 2.28
N SER A 26 -35.71 -18.29 2.14
CA SER A 26 -35.48 -16.86 2.37
C SER A 26 -35.98 -16.52 3.78
N GLY A 27 -35.10 -16.06 4.68
CA GLY A 27 -35.48 -15.98 6.09
C GLY A 27 -34.54 -15.27 7.05
N GLN A 28 -34.04 -14.07 6.72
CA GLN A 28 -34.09 -12.89 7.60
C GLN A 28 -33.45 -11.68 6.91
N ALA A 29 -34.22 -10.61 6.75
CA ALA A 29 -33.77 -9.37 6.14
C ALA A 29 -33.22 -8.42 7.20
N PHE A 30 -32.04 -7.85 6.94
CA PHE A 30 -31.66 -6.53 7.45
C PHE A 30 -31.57 -5.56 6.27
N ALA A 31 -32.74 -5.08 5.85
CA ALA A 31 -32.80 -3.90 4.98
C ALA A 31 -32.48 -2.67 5.84
N GLN A 32 -31.24 -2.19 5.79
CA GLN A 32 -30.96 -0.83 6.22
C GLN A 32 -31.50 0.11 5.13
N GLY A 33 -32.60 0.81 5.46
CA GLY A 33 -33.18 1.81 4.59
C GLY A 33 -32.26 3.03 4.40
N PRO A 34 -32.64 3.99 3.53
CA PRO A 34 -31.90 5.24 3.39
C PRO A 34 -31.79 5.96 4.74
N PRO A 35 -30.71 6.73 4.98
CA PRO A 35 -30.49 7.38 6.27
C PRO A 35 -31.66 8.29 6.62
N VAL A 36 -32.21 8.11 7.83
CA VAL A 36 -33.21 9.00 8.39
C VAL A 36 -32.55 10.36 8.60
N LEU A 37 -32.84 11.30 7.72
CA LEU A 37 -32.50 12.71 7.92
C LEU A 37 -33.20 13.15 9.21
N HIS A 38 -32.41 13.50 10.23
CA HIS A 38 -32.97 14.06 11.46
C HIS A 38 -33.68 15.38 11.12
N ARG A 39 -35.01 15.32 11.08
CA ARG A 39 -35.86 16.50 11.05
C ARG A 39 -35.63 17.25 12.35
N ILE A 40 -34.99 18.41 12.26
CA ILE A 40 -35.01 19.38 13.35
C ILE A 40 -36.42 19.96 13.30
N ASP A 41 -37.28 19.59 14.26
CA ASP A 41 -38.55 20.27 14.43
C ASP A 41 -38.27 21.68 14.94
N HIS A 42 -38.68 22.67 14.14
CA HIS A 42 -38.73 24.05 14.59
C HIS A 42 -39.89 24.18 15.58
N ALA A 43 -39.56 24.51 16.83
CA ALA A 43 -40.51 25.13 17.74
C ALA A 43 -40.32 26.64 17.64
N GLU A 44 -41.39 27.36 17.31
CA GLU A 44 -41.42 28.81 17.16
C GLU A 44 -41.45 29.47 18.55
N GLU A 45 -40.54 30.41 18.80
CA GLU A 45 -40.78 31.55 19.69
C GLU A 45 -40.35 32.84 18.94
N ASP A 46 -41.10 33.91 19.20
CA ASP A 46 -41.29 35.02 18.26
C ASP A 46 -40.28 36.19 18.40
N ASP A 47 -40.09 36.83 17.24
CA ASP A 47 -39.83 38.26 17.00
C ASP A 47 -38.43 38.93 17.14
N ASP A 48 -38.24 39.80 16.14
CA ASP A 48 -37.32 40.92 15.92
C ASP A 48 -35.83 40.76 15.55
N SER A 49 -35.41 41.69 14.67
CA SER A 49 -34.05 42.10 14.29
C SER A 49 -33.22 41.17 13.39
N GLY A 50 -33.56 41.24 12.11
CA GLY A 50 -32.65 41.89 11.14
C GLY A 50 -31.40 41.13 10.70
N GLY A 51 -31.48 40.48 9.54
CA GLY A 51 -30.33 39.82 8.91
C GLY A 51 -29.24 40.81 8.49
N LEU A 52 -28.02 40.60 8.99
CA LEU A 52 -26.78 41.15 8.45
C LEU A 52 -25.72 40.05 8.39
N MET A 53 -25.40 39.58 7.18
CA MET A 53 -24.13 38.87 6.96
C MET A 53 -22.99 39.88 7.18
N PRO A 54 -21.98 39.58 8.02
CA PRO A 54 -20.82 40.46 8.14
C PRO A 54 -20.01 40.43 6.84
N GLU A 55 -20.07 41.51 6.06
CA GLU A 55 -19.21 41.69 4.89
C GLU A 55 -17.77 41.95 5.37
N LEU A 56 -16.97 40.88 5.37
CA LEU A 56 -15.57 40.93 5.81
C LEU A 56 -14.72 41.70 4.78
N SER A 57 -14.56 43.00 5.02
CA SER A 57 -13.70 43.89 4.24
C SER A 57 -12.24 43.40 4.24
N PRO A 58 -11.54 43.37 3.09
CA PRO A 58 -10.20 42.79 2.97
C PRO A 58 -9.10 43.78 3.41
N THR A 59 -9.11 44.19 4.68
CA THR A 59 -8.09 45.07 5.26
C THR A 59 -7.71 44.62 6.67
N GLY A 60 -7.05 43.48 6.75
CA GLY A 60 -6.43 42.96 7.97
C GLY A 60 -5.17 42.18 7.62
N SER A 61 -4.03 42.57 8.19
CA SER A 61 -2.79 41.79 8.12
C SER A 61 -3.06 40.36 8.61
N PRO A 62 -2.53 39.31 7.95
CA PRO A 62 -2.83 37.93 8.32
C PRO A 62 -2.45 37.70 9.78
N GLN A 63 -3.44 37.38 10.62
CA GLN A 63 -3.16 36.98 12.00
C GLN A 63 -2.28 35.73 11.97
N PRO A 64 -1.28 35.61 12.86
CA PRO A 64 -0.50 34.39 12.99
C PRO A 64 -1.46 33.23 13.21
N PHE A 65 -1.35 32.17 12.41
CA PHE A 65 -2.12 30.96 12.62
C PHE A 65 -1.91 30.50 14.06
N VAL A 66 -2.96 30.60 14.88
CA VAL A 66 -2.97 30.01 16.21
C VAL A 66 -2.61 28.54 16.02
N PRO A 67 -1.58 28.00 16.72
CA PRO A 67 -1.22 26.62 16.54
C PRO A 67 -2.44 25.77 16.91
N PHE A 68 -3.08 25.16 15.90
CA PHE A 68 -4.00 24.08 16.14
C PHE A 68 -3.19 23.04 16.90
N LEU A 69 -3.49 22.90 18.19
CA LEU A 69 -2.94 21.84 19.02
C LEU A 69 -3.19 20.55 18.25
N ALA A 70 -2.11 19.91 17.81
CA ALA A 70 -2.20 18.67 17.05
C ALA A 70 -3.12 17.72 17.83
N PRO A 71 -4.14 17.12 17.19
CA PRO A 71 -5.06 16.23 17.89
C PRO A 71 -4.27 15.24 18.73
N ALA A 72 -4.67 15.07 19.99
CA ALA A 72 -3.99 14.16 20.90
C ALA A 72 -3.82 12.80 20.20
N PRO A 73 -2.63 12.16 20.24
CA PRO A 73 -2.38 10.93 19.51
C PRO A 73 -3.51 9.93 19.78
N LEU A 74 -4.15 9.47 18.70
CA LEU A 74 -5.23 8.49 18.80
C LEU A 74 -4.73 7.31 19.63
N ALA A 75 -5.44 6.99 20.71
CA ALA A 75 -5.09 5.85 21.54
C ALA A 75 -5.06 4.60 20.65
N PRO A 76 -4.03 3.73 20.75
CA PRO A 76 -3.92 2.59 19.86
C PRO A 76 -5.15 1.70 19.95
N PHE A 77 -5.91 1.61 18.85
CA PHE A 77 -7.15 0.83 18.77
C PHE A 77 -6.82 -0.65 18.60
N TYR A 78 -6.29 -1.28 19.65
CA TYR A 78 -6.10 -2.73 19.67
C TYR A 78 -7.44 -3.44 19.61
N ASN A 79 -7.80 -3.93 18.43
CA ASN A 79 -8.86 -4.91 18.30
C ASN A 79 -8.31 -6.21 18.90
N ASN A 80 -8.88 -6.67 20.03
CA ASN A 80 -8.28 -7.68 20.91
C ASN A 80 -8.36 -9.12 20.35
N SER A 81 -8.29 -9.25 19.03
CA SER A 81 -8.43 -10.45 18.22
C SER A 81 -7.05 -10.99 17.86
N THR A 82 -6.72 -12.20 18.30
CA THR A 82 -5.47 -12.89 17.92
C THR A 82 -5.45 -13.10 16.39
N PRO A 83 -4.46 -12.55 15.65
CA PRO A 83 -4.42 -12.65 14.20
C PRO A 83 -4.18 -14.09 13.74
N LYS A 84 -4.93 -14.53 12.72
CA LYS A 84 -4.79 -15.88 12.14
C LYS A 84 -3.76 -15.87 11.02
N LEU A 85 -2.50 -16.11 11.39
CA LEU A 85 -1.40 -16.17 10.43
C LEU A 85 -1.35 -17.52 9.71
N SER A 86 -0.91 -17.52 8.45
CA SER A 86 -0.76 -18.68 7.58
C SER A 86 0.27 -19.69 8.10
N GLY A 87 1.30 -19.22 8.82
CA GLY A 87 2.47 -20.02 9.20
C GLY A 87 3.42 -20.37 8.05
N LEU A 88 3.11 -19.95 6.81
CA LEU A 88 3.89 -20.22 5.60
C LEU A 88 4.80 -19.05 5.19
N ASN A 89 4.63 -17.91 5.84
CA ASN A 89 5.34 -16.67 5.58
C ASN A 89 6.71 -16.62 6.30
N SER A 90 7.78 -16.33 5.56
CA SER A 90 9.16 -16.22 6.09
C SER A 90 9.56 -14.78 6.51
N LEU A 91 8.64 -13.82 6.47
CA LEU A 91 8.91 -12.40 6.77
C LEU A 91 9.02 -12.14 8.28
N ASN A 92 10.06 -11.43 8.70
CA ASN A 92 10.29 -11.09 10.10
C ASN A 92 9.53 -9.82 10.50
N PHE A 93 8.29 -9.98 10.97
CA PHE A 93 7.46 -8.88 11.46
C PHE A 93 8.02 -8.20 12.72
N THR A 94 8.71 -8.92 13.60
CA THR A 94 9.31 -8.37 14.83
C THR A 94 10.30 -7.25 14.52
N ALA A 95 11.12 -7.42 13.47
CA ALA A 95 12.08 -6.42 12.99
C ALA A 95 11.43 -5.11 12.51
N ILE A 96 10.14 -5.12 12.21
CA ILE A 96 9.38 -3.95 11.73
C ILE A 96 8.13 -3.66 12.58
N ASN A 97 8.04 -4.16 13.82
CA ASN A 97 6.79 -4.09 14.60
C ASN A 97 6.25 -2.66 14.75
N GLY A 98 7.11 -1.69 15.10
CA GLY A 98 6.69 -0.28 15.22
C GLY A 98 6.24 0.34 13.88
N LEU A 99 6.74 -0.16 12.75
CA LEU A 99 6.28 0.22 11.42
C LEU A 99 4.90 -0.39 11.11
N MET A 100 4.66 -1.64 11.48
CA MET A 100 3.32 -2.26 11.40
C MET A 100 2.29 -1.50 12.24
N THR A 101 2.62 -1.15 13.49
CA THR A 101 1.74 -0.35 14.35
C THR A 101 1.46 1.04 13.78
N THR A 102 2.49 1.73 13.26
CA THR A 102 2.32 3.03 12.58
C THR A 102 1.35 2.90 11.40
N THR A 103 1.53 1.87 10.57
CA THR A 103 0.66 1.61 9.42
C THR A 103 -0.77 1.26 9.83
N ALA A 104 -0.97 0.53 10.93
CA ALA A 104 -2.32 0.24 11.41
C ALA A 104 -3.06 1.50 11.91
N VAL A 105 -2.36 2.45 12.51
CA VAL A 105 -2.91 3.76 12.90
C VAL A 105 -3.18 4.63 11.66
N ASP A 106 -2.21 4.75 10.75
CA ASP A 106 -2.32 5.50 9.50
C ASP A 106 -3.42 4.92 8.57
N CYS A 107 -3.75 3.62 8.71
CA CYS A 107 -4.82 2.90 8.02
C CYS A 107 -6.00 2.50 8.93
N PHE A 108 -6.25 3.23 10.03
CA PHE A 108 -7.32 2.93 10.97
C PHE A 108 -8.68 2.78 10.27
N ALA A 109 -9.45 1.74 10.62
CA ALA A 109 -10.61 1.30 9.85
C ALA A 109 -11.63 2.41 9.50
N SER A 110 -11.92 3.30 10.45
CA SER A 110 -12.88 4.40 10.24
C SER A 110 -12.35 5.56 9.38
N PHE A 111 -11.03 5.69 9.21
CA PHE A 111 -10.41 6.79 8.46
C PHE A 111 -9.78 6.34 7.14
N ALA A 112 -9.45 5.05 6.97
CA ALA A 112 -8.80 4.52 5.77
C ALA A 112 -9.51 4.90 4.46
N PRO A 113 -10.86 4.85 4.32
CA PRO A 113 -11.53 5.27 3.08
C PRO A 113 -11.34 6.75 2.72
N PHE A 114 -11.12 7.62 3.72
CA PHE A 114 -10.98 9.07 3.54
C PHE A 114 -9.51 9.50 3.39
N LEU A 115 -8.58 8.81 4.07
CA LEU A 115 -7.16 9.13 4.10
C LEU A 115 -6.29 8.18 3.26
N ALA A 116 -6.92 7.28 2.49
CA ALA A 116 -6.30 6.29 1.60
C ALA A 116 -5.10 6.84 0.83
N ASN A 117 -5.35 7.79 -0.08
CA ASN A 117 -4.37 8.25 -1.06
C ASN A 117 -3.23 9.09 -0.47
N VAL A 118 -3.42 9.67 0.72
CA VAL A 118 -2.49 10.65 1.32
C VAL A 118 -1.67 10.10 2.47
N ILE A 119 -2.22 9.15 3.24
CA ILE A 119 -1.60 8.64 4.47
C ILE A 119 -1.55 7.11 4.43
N CYS A 120 -2.71 6.44 4.41
CA CYS A 120 -2.79 5.00 4.60
C CYS A 120 -2.04 4.21 3.52
N CYS A 121 -2.36 4.43 2.23
CA CYS A 121 -1.83 3.62 1.15
C CYS A 121 -0.34 3.88 0.87
N PRO A 122 0.17 5.13 0.90
CA PRO A 122 1.62 5.38 0.89
C PRO A 122 2.34 4.68 2.04
N GLN A 123 1.79 4.72 3.26
CA GLN A 123 2.37 4.08 4.44
C GLN A 123 2.34 2.54 4.33
N LEU A 124 1.25 1.94 3.85
CA LEU A 124 1.13 0.50 3.60
C LEU A 124 2.12 0.02 2.53
N GLN A 125 2.24 0.74 1.42
CA GLN A 125 3.21 0.44 0.36
C GLN A 125 4.66 0.55 0.87
N ALA A 126 4.96 1.56 1.71
CA ALA A 126 6.27 1.68 2.35
C ALA A 126 6.55 0.50 3.31
N THR A 127 5.56 0.07 4.09
CA THR A 127 5.68 -1.10 4.97
C THR A 127 5.95 -2.40 4.22
N LEU A 128 5.21 -2.68 3.14
CA LEU A 128 5.45 -3.85 2.29
C LEU A 128 6.85 -3.80 1.66
N THR A 129 7.26 -2.63 1.16
CA THR A 129 8.60 -2.41 0.58
C THR A 129 9.71 -2.68 1.58
N ILE A 130 9.58 -2.18 2.81
CA ILE A 130 10.56 -2.38 3.87
C ILE A 130 10.58 -3.83 4.33
N LEU A 131 9.42 -4.45 4.53
CA LEU A 131 9.31 -5.84 4.98
C LEU A 131 10.00 -6.81 4.01
N ILE A 132 9.73 -6.66 2.71
CA ILE A 132 10.37 -7.47 1.67
C ILE A 132 11.86 -7.17 1.63
N GLY A 133 12.27 -5.89 1.62
CA GLY A 133 13.69 -5.50 1.62
C GLY A 133 14.49 -6.03 2.82
N GLN A 134 13.91 -6.04 4.03
CA GLN A 134 14.56 -6.63 5.20
C GLN A 134 14.69 -8.16 5.08
N SER A 135 13.75 -8.85 4.43
CA SER A 135 13.92 -10.28 4.11
C SER A 135 15.02 -10.53 3.08
N SER A 136 15.21 -9.62 2.11
CA SER A 136 16.28 -9.70 1.10
C SER A 136 17.69 -9.76 1.71
N LYS A 137 17.88 -9.21 2.93
CA LYS A 137 19.15 -9.33 3.69
C LYS A 137 19.55 -10.79 3.95
N GLN A 138 18.57 -11.71 4.02
CA GLN A 138 18.78 -13.13 4.34
C GLN A 138 18.57 -14.03 3.11
N THR A 139 17.59 -13.71 2.25
CA THR A 139 17.22 -14.55 1.09
C THR A 139 17.96 -14.18 -0.20
N GLY A 140 18.55 -12.97 -0.29
CA GLY A 140 19.09 -12.43 -1.54
C GLY A 140 18.03 -12.06 -2.59
N SER A 141 16.74 -12.28 -2.32
CA SER A 141 15.64 -11.98 -3.25
C SER A 141 14.98 -10.64 -2.94
N LEU A 142 14.86 -9.80 -3.97
CA LEU A 142 14.16 -8.51 -3.99
C LEU A 142 12.68 -8.65 -4.38
N ALA A 143 12.20 -9.87 -4.60
CA ALA A 143 10.81 -10.19 -4.86
C ALA A 143 10.38 -11.43 -4.07
N LEU A 144 9.09 -11.48 -3.70
CA LEU A 144 8.50 -12.72 -3.21
C LEU A 144 8.10 -13.62 -4.39
N ASP A 145 8.20 -14.93 -4.19
CA ASP A 145 7.56 -15.92 -5.07
C ASP A 145 6.04 -15.66 -5.13
N PRO A 146 5.36 -15.75 -6.28
CA PRO A 146 3.93 -15.47 -6.38
C PRO A 146 3.04 -16.30 -5.45
N THR A 147 3.40 -17.54 -5.14
CA THR A 147 2.67 -18.41 -4.19
C THR A 147 2.85 -17.89 -2.77
N LEU A 148 4.11 -17.65 -2.37
CA LEU A 148 4.46 -17.13 -1.05
C LEU A 148 3.87 -15.73 -0.81
N ALA A 149 3.88 -14.88 -1.83
CA ALA A 149 3.39 -13.51 -1.76
C ALA A 149 1.91 -13.41 -1.35
N ASN A 150 1.06 -14.35 -1.76
CA ASN A 150 -0.35 -14.39 -1.33
C ASN A 150 -0.47 -14.61 0.19
N TYR A 151 0.27 -15.57 0.74
CA TYR A 151 0.32 -15.81 2.19
C TYR A 151 0.93 -14.62 2.94
N CYS A 152 2.00 -14.03 2.41
CA CYS A 152 2.63 -12.84 3.01
C CYS A 152 1.69 -11.64 3.09
N LEU A 153 0.96 -11.33 2.02
CA LEU A 153 -0.01 -10.22 2.00
C LEU A 153 -1.21 -10.50 2.93
N SER A 154 -1.70 -11.74 2.98
CA SER A 154 -2.73 -12.15 3.94
C SER A 154 -2.27 -11.98 5.40
N ASP A 155 -1.04 -12.37 5.72
CA ASP A 155 -0.51 -12.25 7.09
C ASP A 155 -0.25 -10.79 7.50
N VAL A 156 0.23 -9.96 6.57
CA VAL A 156 0.30 -8.50 6.76
C VAL A 156 -1.09 -7.95 7.10
N GLN A 157 -2.11 -8.32 6.32
CA GLN A 157 -3.47 -7.85 6.52
C GLN A 157 -4.04 -8.27 7.88
N GLN A 158 -3.85 -9.53 8.28
CA GLN A 158 -4.25 -10.04 9.61
C GLN A 158 -3.58 -9.28 10.76
N LEU A 159 -2.27 -9.00 10.65
CA LEU A 159 -1.53 -8.24 11.66
C LEU A 159 -1.98 -6.78 11.76
N LEU A 160 -2.29 -6.13 10.64
CA LEU A 160 -2.81 -4.76 10.63
C LEU A 160 -4.23 -4.68 11.19
N MET A 161 -5.11 -5.62 10.83
CA MET A 161 -6.47 -5.70 11.39
C MET A 161 -6.49 -5.91 12.91
N SER A 162 -5.59 -6.76 13.45
CA SER A 162 -5.44 -6.94 14.91
C SER A 162 -4.98 -5.67 15.65
N GLN A 163 -4.50 -4.66 14.92
CA GLN A 163 -4.10 -3.35 15.44
C GLN A 163 -5.07 -2.22 15.04
N GLY A 164 -6.29 -2.58 14.58
CA GLY A 164 -7.37 -1.63 14.29
C GLY A 164 -7.39 -1.06 12.87
N ALA A 165 -6.51 -1.54 11.98
CA ALA A 165 -6.58 -1.14 10.56
C ALA A 165 -7.84 -1.68 9.88
N SER A 166 -8.21 -1.09 8.73
CA SER A 166 -9.31 -1.62 7.91
C SER A 166 -9.08 -3.08 7.51
N ASP A 167 -10.17 -3.84 7.41
CA ASP A 167 -10.21 -5.18 6.85
C ASP A 167 -10.15 -5.22 5.32
N ASP A 168 -10.49 -4.12 4.64
CA ASP A 168 -10.54 -3.99 3.17
C ASP A 168 -9.36 -3.21 2.55
N LEU A 169 -8.18 -3.19 3.21
CA LEU A 169 -7.01 -2.44 2.71
C LEU A 169 -6.53 -2.89 1.33
N HIS A 170 -6.74 -4.15 0.96
CA HIS A 170 -6.44 -4.65 -0.38
C HIS A 170 -7.22 -3.87 -1.46
N SER A 171 -8.51 -3.59 -1.22
CA SER A 171 -9.38 -2.79 -2.08
C SER A 171 -9.03 -1.30 -1.98
N ILE A 172 -9.07 -0.74 -0.75
CA ILE A 172 -8.84 0.69 -0.46
C ILE A 172 -7.53 1.18 -1.06
N CYS A 173 -6.46 0.37 -0.99
CA CYS A 173 -5.13 0.73 -1.46
C CYS A 173 -4.70 0.03 -2.76
N SER A 174 -5.59 -0.72 -3.41
CA SER A 174 -5.31 -1.47 -4.65
C SER A 174 -3.99 -2.28 -4.57
N VAL A 175 -3.83 -3.03 -3.48
CA VAL A 175 -2.60 -3.79 -3.20
C VAL A 175 -2.62 -5.10 -3.98
N HIS A 176 -2.00 -5.11 -5.16
CA HIS A 176 -1.94 -6.30 -5.99
C HIS A 176 -0.72 -7.19 -5.67
N LEU A 177 -0.78 -8.45 -6.11
CA LEU A 177 0.33 -9.40 -5.99
C LEU A 177 1.64 -8.87 -6.61
N SER A 178 1.54 -8.09 -7.70
CA SER A 178 2.64 -7.39 -8.35
C SER A 178 3.35 -6.36 -7.46
N ASN A 179 2.70 -5.86 -6.41
CA ASN A 179 3.34 -4.99 -5.42
C ASN A 179 4.29 -5.77 -4.48
N ALA A 180 4.22 -7.11 -4.45
CA ALA A 180 5.06 -7.97 -3.64
C ALA A 180 6.02 -8.87 -4.45
N THR A 181 5.64 -9.27 -5.67
CA THR A 181 6.49 -10.03 -6.60
C THR A 181 7.40 -9.10 -7.43
N GLU A 182 8.11 -9.63 -8.43
CA GLU A 182 8.93 -8.86 -9.38
C GLU A 182 8.10 -8.05 -10.41
N GLY A 183 6.81 -8.36 -10.53
CA GLY A 183 5.91 -7.74 -11.49
C GLY A 183 6.36 -8.00 -12.93
N SER A 184 6.79 -6.94 -13.62
CA SER A 184 7.39 -7.03 -14.96
C SER A 184 8.88 -6.66 -15.00
N CYS A 185 9.53 -6.49 -13.84
CA CYS A 185 10.96 -6.18 -13.80
C CYS A 185 11.80 -7.45 -14.01
N PRO A 186 12.83 -7.44 -14.90
CA PRO A 186 13.66 -8.61 -15.18
C PRO A 186 14.79 -8.82 -14.15
N VAL A 187 14.72 -8.13 -13.01
CA VAL A 187 15.71 -8.20 -11.94
C VAL A 187 14.96 -8.40 -10.63
N SER A 188 15.21 -9.53 -9.98
CA SER A 188 14.56 -9.92 -8.72
C SER A 188 15.53 -10.42 -7.65
N THR A 189 16.84 -10.44 -7.89
CA THR A 189 17.86 -10.79 -6.89
C THR A 189 18.89 -9.68 -6.69
N VAL A 190 19.53 -9.66 -5.51
CA VAL A 190 20.49 -8.64 -5.11
C VAL A 190 21.76 -8.65 -5.98
N ASP A 191 22.30 -9.82 -6.33
CA ASP A 191 23.48 -9.96 -7.17
C ASP A 191 23.25 -9.49 -8.63
N VAL A 192 22.09 -9.83 -9.19
CA VAL A 192 21.64 -9.42 -10.53
C VAL A 192 21.34 -7.92 -10.58
N PHE A 193 20.98 -7.31 -9.46
CA PHE A 193 20.82 -5.86 -9.29
C PHE A 193 22.17 -5.15 -9.20
N GLU A 194 23.06 -5.59 -8.30
CA GLU A 194 24.35 -4.95 -8.00
C GLU A 194 25.36 -5.09 -9.15
N SER A 195 25.19 -6.06 -10.04
CA SER A 195 25.93 -6.16 -11.31
C SER A 195 25.51 -5.14 -12.37
N VAL A 196 24.35 -4.48 -12.22
CA VAL A 196 23.81 -3.53 -13.20
C VAL A 196 23.81 -2.10 -12.66
N VAL A 197 23.42 -1.90 -11.40
CA VAL A 197 23.27 -0.58 -10.78
C VAL A 197 24.56 -0.19 -10.07
N ASP A 198 24.94 1.09 -10.14
CA ASP A 198 25.95 1.64 -9.23
C ASP A 198 25.33 1.80 -7.84
N SER A 199 25.36 0.71 -7.10
CA SER A 199 24.83 0.60 -5.74
C SER A 199 25.51 1.53 -4.75
N SER A 200 26.77 1.92 -5.00
CA SER A 200 27.48 2.87 -4.14
C SER A 200 26.88 4.26 -4.26
N LYS A 201 26.75 4.76 -5.49
CA LYS A 201 26.14 6.06 -5.82
C LYS A 201 24.66 6.12 -5.44
N LEU A 202 23.89 5.06 -5.70
CA LEU A 202 22.47 4.98 -5.32
C LEU A 202 22.30 5.04 -3.80
N LEU A 203 23.12 4.31 -3.03
CA LEU A 203 23.03 4.32 -1.57
C LEU A 203 23.52 5.64 -0.98
N GLU A 204 24.54 6.29 -1.57
CA GLU A 204 24.98 7.63 -1.18
C GLU A 204 23.86 8.67 -1.35
N ALA A 205 23.21 8.70 -2.51
CA ALA A 205 22.11 9.61 -2.80
C ALA A 205 20.90 9.45 -1.85
N CYS A 206 20.60 8.22 -1.43
CA CYS A 206 19.37 7.90 -0.69
C CYS A 206 19.55 7.63 0.82
N ARG A 207 20.78 7.47 1.33
CA ARG A 207 21.02 7.14 2.76
C ARG A 207 20.61 8.27 3.71
N LYS A 208 20.74 9.54 3.29
CA LYS A 208 20.40 10.72 4.10
C LYS A 208 19.66 11.75 3.25
N VAL A 209 18.38 11.48 3.02
CA VAL A 209 17.47 12.39 2.32
C VAL A 209 17.14 13.59 3.22
N ASP A 210 17.44 14.80 2.75
CA ASP A 210 16.97 16.04 3.37
C ASP A 210 15.58 16.41 2.81
N PRO A 211 14.57 16.71 3.66
CA PRO A 211 13.20 16.95 3.21
C PRO A 211 13.05 18.06 2.17
N VAL A 212 13.80 19.16 2.34
CA VAL A 212 13.63 20.37 1.52
C VAL A 212 14.41 20.22 0.22
N ASN A 213 15.69 19.84 0.33
CA ASN A 213 16.54 19.68 -0.84
C ASN A 213 16.03 18.55 -1.75
N GLU A 214 15.54 17.42 -1.22
CA GLU A 214 15.01 16.34 -2.07
C GLU A 214 13.81 16.78 -2.91
N CYS A 215 12.97 17.69 -2.41
CA CYS A 215 11.84 18.19 -3.19
C CYS A 215 12.27 19.13 -4.32
N CYS A 216 13.41 19.82 -4.18
CA CYS A 216 13.95 20.74 -5.19
C CYS A 216 14.93 20.06 -6.17
N SER A 217 15.92 19.31 -5.67
CA SER A 217 16.97 18.68 -6.48
C SER A 217 16.67 17.23 -6.86
N GLN A 218 15.70 16.58 -6.20
CA GLN A 218 15.26 15.21 -6.48
C GLN A 218 16.42 14.21 -6.57
N THR A 219 17.42 14.35 -5.69
CA THR A 219 18.70 13.61 -5.81
C THR A 219 18.50 12.11 -5.62
N CYS A 220 17.77 11.69 -4.59
CA CYS A 220 17.45 10.28 -4.38
C CYS A 220 16.41 9.78 -5.40
N GLN A 221 15.35 10.55 -5.69
CA GLN A 221 14.33 10.18 -6.66
C GLN A 221 14.88 10.01 -8.08
N SER A 222 15.83 10.84 -8.50
CA SER A 222 16.54 10.72 -9.78
C SER A 222 17.41 9.47 -9.79
N ALA A 223 18.20 9.24 -8.74
CA ALA A 223 19.02 8.02 -8.62
C ALA A 223 18.18 6.73 -8.66
N ILE A 224 17.01 6.72 -8.00
CA ILE A 224 16.04 5.62 -8.04
C ILE A 224 15.51 5.42 -9.47
N SER A 225 15.12 6.51 -10.14
CA SER A 225 14.56 6.48 -11.49
C SER A 225 15.59 6.04 -12.54
N ASP A 226 16.85 6.45 -12.39
CA ASP A 226 17.97 6.02 -13.23
C ASP A 226 18.26 4.53 -13.04
N ALA A 227 18.33 4.06 -11.80
CA ALA A 227 18.50 2.65 -11.48
C ALA A 227 17.35 1.80 -12.05
N ALA A 228 16.10 2.23 -11.86
CA ALA A 228 14.90 1.56 -12.36
C ALA A 228 14.90 1.47 -13.90
N ARG A 229 15.23 2.56 -14.59
CA ARG A 229 15.39 2.56 -16.06
C ARG A 229 16.48 1.58 -16.50
N LYS A 230 17.66 1.63 -15.88
CA LYS A 230 18.82 0.78 -16.24
C LYS A 230 18.51 -0.71 -16.11
N ILE A 231 17.84 -1.14 -15.03
CA ILE A 231 17.42 -2.55 -14.86
C ILE A 231 16.24 -2.93 -15.76
N SER A 232 15.32 -1.99 -16.07
CA SER A 232 14.21 -2.27 -17.01
C SER A 232 14.70 -2.54 -18.44
N SER A 233 15.81 -1.91 -18.85
CA SER A 233 16.45 -2.09 -20.16
C SER A 233 17.36 -3.32 -20.28
N LYS A 234 17.48 -4.16 -19.23
CA LYS A 234 18.46 -5.27 -19.19
C LYS A 234 18.33 -6.26 -20.38
N ASP A 235 17.11 -6.48 -20.88
CA ASP A 235 16.82 -7.40 -22.00
C ASP A 235 16.33 -6.69 -23.28
N ALA A 236 16.31 -5.35 -23.31
CA ALA A 236 15.68 -4.60 -24.39
C ALA A 236 16.61 -3.49 -24.92
N ALA A 237 16.84 -3.50 -26.23
CA ALA A 237 17.60 -2.47 -26.92
C ALA A 237 16.85 -1.11 -26.88
N LEU A 238 17.20 -0.27 -25.91
CA LEU A 238 17.01 1.19 -25.89
C LEU A 238 15.64 1.72 -26.36
N THR A 239 14.53 1.20 -25.84
CA THR A 239 13.23 1.88 -25.92
C THR A 239 13.00 2.77 -24.69
N SER A 240 13.08 4.08 -24.89
CA SER A 240 13.09 5.09 -23.82
C SER A 240 11.67 5.54 -23.41
N ASP A 241 10.86 4.64 -22.84
CA ASP A 241 9.59 5.01 -22.19
C ASP A 241 9.76 5.14 -20.67
N THR A 242 9.85 6.40 -20.22
CA THR A 242 10.12 6.79 -18.83
C THR A 242 9.01 6.40 -17.84
N ALA A 243 7.80 6.10 -18.32
CA ALA A 243 6.64 5.75 -17.51
C ALA A 243 6.02 4.39 -17.85
N SER A 244 6.77 3.49 -18.50
CA SER A 244 6.26 2.14 -18.79
C SER A 244 5.95 1.34 -17.50
N PRO A 245 4.94 0.44 -17.50
CA PRO A 245 4.67 -0.45 -16.37
C PRO A 245 5.89 -1.28 -15.91
N LYS A 246 6.83 -1.52 -16.84
CA LYS A 246 8.14 -2.15 -16.58
C LYS A 246 9.02 -1.30 -15.68
N VAL A 247 9.19 0.00 -15.99
CA VAL A 247 9.97 0.94 -15.16
C VAL A 247 9.35 1.08 -13.78
N ASN A 248 8.01 1.13 -13.66
CA ASN A 248 7.33 1.19 -12.37
C ASN A 248 7.53 -0.09 -11.54
N SER A 249 7.46 -1.28 -12.15
CA SER A 249 7.80 -2.55 -11.48
C SER A 249 9.24 -2.54 -10.98
N CYS A 250 10.17 -2.05 -11.81
CA CYS A 250 11.57 -1.93 -11.45
C CYS A 250 11.85 -0.88 -10.36
N ARG A 251 11.09 0.21 -10.30
CA ARG A 251 11.15 1.20 -9.20
C ARG A 251 10.89 0.53 -7.85
N ASN A 252 9.90 -0.36 -7.78
CA ASN A 252 9.63 -1.13 -6.56
C ASN A 252 10.80 -2.04 -6.16
N VAL A 253 11.45 -2.70 -7.13
CA VAL A 253 12.67 -3.49 -6.90
C VAL A 253 13.80 -2.63 -6.34
N VAL A 254 14.04 -1.42 -6.89
CA VAL A 254 15.04 -0.47 -6.37
C VAL A 254 14.74 -0.07 -4.92
N LEU A 255 13.49 0.24 -4.60
CA LEU A 255 13.09 0.65 -3.25
C LEU A 255 13.21 -0.50 -2.22
N ARG A 256 12.93 -1.75 -2.62
CA ARG A 256 13.19 -2.94 -1.79
C ARG A 256 14.69 -3.18 -1.60
N TRP A 257 15.51 -2.99 -2.64
CA TRP A 257 16.97 -3.09 -2.52
C TRP A 257 17.54 -2.03 -1.55
N LEU A 258 17.12 -0.77 -1.67
CA LEU A 258 17.46 0.29 -0.71
C LEU A 258 17.03 -0.10 0.71
N SER A 259 15.83 -0.65 0.86
CA SER A 259 15.32 -1.15 2.13
C SER A 259 16.04 -2.39 2.66
N SER A 260 16.81 -3.11 1.83
CA SER A 260 17.72 -4.19 2.26
C SER A 260 19.08 -3.69 2.73
N ARG A 261 19.52 -2.50 2.26
CA ARG A 261 20.79 -1.87 2.64
C ARG A 261 20.67 -0.85 3.77
N LEU A 262 19.46 -0.39 4.08
CA LEU A 262 19.15 0.51 5.19
C LEU A 262 18.57 -0.24 6.41
N GLU A 263 18.68 0.38 7.58
CA GLU A 263 17.93 -0.04 8.76
C GLU A 263 16.46 0.38 8.66
N PRO A 264 15.50 -0.39 9.22
CA PRO A 264 14.07 -0.14 9.03
C PRO A 264 13.66 1.32 9.30
N SER A 265 14.15 1.91 10.39
CA SER A 265 13.87 3.30 10.77
C SER A 265 14.42 4.33 9.77
N SER A 266 15.53 4.02 9.10
CA SER A 266 16.14 4.88 8.08
C SER A 266 15.43 4.71 6.73
N ALA A 267 15.04 3.48 6.38
CA ALA A 267 14.23 3.20 5.20
C ALA A 267 12.85 3.87 5.28
N THR A 268 12.17 3.81 6.43
CA THR A 268 10.90 4.51 6.67
C THR A 268 11.04 6.01 6.48
N LYS A 269 12.12 6.61 7.02
CA LYS A 269 12.39 8.04 6.82
C LYS A 269 12.62 8.37 5.35
N MET A 270 13.51 7.65 4.68
CA MET A 270 13.80 7.82 3.24
C MET A 270 12.52 7.75 2.41
N LEU A 271 11.71 6.70 2.57
CA LEU A 271 10.46 6.51 1.81
C LEU A 271 9.46 7.64 2.06
N ARG A 272 9.27 8.07 3.32
CA ARG A 272 8.37 9.20 3.65
C ARG A 272 8.89 10.53 3.08
N GLN A 273 10.20 10.78 3.05
CA GLN A 273 10.72 12.01 2.44
C GLN A 273 10.49 12.05 0.93
N ILE A 274 10.84 10.98 0.19
CA ILE A 274 10.66 10.95 -1.27
C ILE A 274 9.18 10.92 -1.68
N SER A 275 8.27 10.41 -0.85
CA SER A 275 6.82 10.45 -1.16
C SER A 275 6.23 11.85 -0.99
N ASN A 276 6.64 12.58 0.05
CA ASN A 276 6.04 13.88 0.40
C ASN A 276 6.29 14.95 -0.69
N CYS A 277 7.42 14.88 -1.39
CA CYS A 277 7.77 15.80 -2.47
C CYS A 277 6.84 15.71 -3.70
N ASN A 278 6.06 14.63 -3.82
CA ASN A 278 5.13 14.44 -4.94
C ASN A 278 3.69 14.95 -4.64
N VAL A 279 3.42 15.36 -3.40
CA VAL A 279 2.07 15.76 -2.94
C VAL A 279 1.88 17.28 -2.97
N ASN A 280 2.96 18.04 -2.76
CA ASN A 280 2.99 19.48 -2.98
C ASN A 280 3.67 19.75 -4.32
N GLY A 281 3.08 20.57 -5.19
CA GLY A 281 3.70 21.03 -6.43
C GLY A 281 4.91 21.94 -6.16
N GLY A 282 6.05 21.33 -5.82
CA GLY A 282 7.21 21.98 -5.21
C GLY A 282 7.88 23.08 -6.05
N THR A 283 7.55 23.20 -7.33
CA THR A 283 8.04 24.22 -8.28
C THR A 283 7.57 25.66 -7.98
N SER A 284 6.99 25.92 -6.80
CA SER A 284 6.70 27.27 -6.30
C SER A 284 7.59 27.71 -5.13
N TYR A 285 8.38 26.78 -4.54
CA TYR A 285 9.33 27.05 -3.46
C TYR A 285 10.73 26.49 -3.74
N CYS A 286 10.93 26.05 -4.99
CA CYS A 286 12.16 25.62 -5.64
C CYS A 286 12.21 26.35 -7.00
#